data_AF-A0A315ZNE2-F1
#
_entry.id   AF-A0A315ZNE2-F1
#
_cell.length_a   1.000
_cell.length_b   1.000
_cell.length_c   1.000
_cell.angle_alpha   90.00
_cell.angle_beta   90.00
_cell.angle_gamma   90.00
#
_symmetry.space_group_name_H-M   'P 1'
#
loop_
_entity.id
_entity.type
_entity.pdbx_description
1 polymer ?
#
loop_
_entity_poly.entity_id
_entity_poly.type
_entity_poly.pdbx_seq_one_letter_code
_entity_poly.pdbx_strand_id
1 'polypeptide(L)'
;MTEDLRQLTAEQLDRAAGVLLGQAVGDALGVPYEFVPEHRLPHLGDATDGRAEMLGGGLGDYAPGEYSDDTQMAVIIAEVSSRGLDLTSAEALDEIADGFIAWAADGPADIGIQTATVLRGSAPGPGSAERIRSA
;
A
#
# COMPACT_ATOMS: atom_id res chain seq x y z
N MET A 1 -7.22 32.20 18.31
CA MET A 1 -5.80 31.91 18.53
C MET A 1 -5.42 30.91 17.46
N THR A 2 -5.02 31.43 16.30
CA THR A 2 -4.75 30.64 15.09
C THR A 2 -3.44 29.90 15.33
N GLU A 3 -3.52 28.58 15.43
CA GLU A 3 -2.32 27.74 15.48
C GLU A 3 -1.48 28.01 14.24
N ASP A 4 -0.22 28.37 14.47
CA ASP A 4 0.82 28.46 13.46
C ASP A 4 1.07 27.03 12.95
N LEU A 5 0.32 26.64 11.91
CA LEU A 5 0.62 25.48 11.09
C LEU A 5 2.02 25.71 10.51
N ARG A 6 3.05 25.20 11.18
CA ARG A 6 4.44 25.29 10.71
C ARG A 6 4.47 24.79 9.27
N GLN A 7 4.65 25.71 8.33
CA GLN A 7 4.80 25.37 6.93
C GLN A 7 6.06 24.52 6.80
N LEU A 8 5.90 23.33 6.22
CA LEU A 8 7.03 22.46 5.91
C LEU A 8 7.98 23.18 4.96
N THR A 9 9.29 22.99 5.16
CA THR A 9 10.28 23.48 4.20
C THR A 9 10.18 22.70 2.89
N ALA A 10 10.73 23.25 1.80
CA ALA A 10 10.82 22.54 0.53
C ALA A 10 11.53 21.18 0.67
N GLU A 11 12.58 21.10 1.49
CA GLU A 11 13.29 19.84 1.78
C GLU A 11 12.41 18.84 2.56
N GLN A 12 11.60 19.31 3.50
CA GLN A 12 10.67 18.44 4.23
C GLN A 12 9.55 17.92 3.33
N LEU A 13 9.02 18.77 2.44
CA LEU A 13 8.04 18.37 1.44
C LEU A 13 8.62 17.36 0.46
N ASP A 14 9.84 17.57 -0.01
CA ASP A 14 10.56 16.66 -0.90
C ASP A 14 10.74 15.28 -0.25
N ARG A 15 11.18 15.24 1.01
CA ARG A 15 11.29 13.99 1.77
C ARG A 15 9.96 13.31 2.01
N ALA A 16 8.90 14.08 2.31
CA ALA A 16 7.55 13.53 2.51
C ALA A 16 6.99 12.92 1.21
N ALA A 17 7.14 13.60 0.08
CA ALA A 17 6.79 13.04 -1.23
C ALA A 17 7.65 11.80 -1.56
N GLY A 18 8.93 11.84 -1.21
CA GLY A 18 9.86 10.73 -1.34
C GLY A 18 9.48 9.49 -0.53
N VAL A 19 8.72 9.60 0.56
CA VAL A 19 8.20 8.44 1.30
C VAL A 19 7.20 7.67 0.44
N LEU A 20 6.23 8.36 -0.16
CA LEU A 20 5.22 7.72 -1.00
C LEU A 20 5.84 7.08 -2.25
N LEU A 21 6.73 7.82 -2.92
CA LEU A 21 7.42 7.31 -4.11
C LEU A 21 8.40 6.18 -3.77
N GLY A 22 9.17 6.34 -2.70
CA GLY A 22 10.15 5.35 -2.26
C GLY A 22 9.50 4.05 -1.80
N GLN A 23 8.34 4.12 -1.14
CA GLN A 23 7.54 2.95 -0.80
C GLN A 23 7.09 2.22 -2.08
N ALA A 24 6.49 2.91 -3.04
CA ALA A 24 6.03 2.29 -4.29
C ALA A 24 7.16 1.69 -5.12
N VAL A 25 8.32 2.36 -5.16
CA VAL A 25 9.54 1.85 -5.81
C VAL A 25 10.06 0.60 -5.09
N GLY A 26 10.08 0.61 -3.75
CA GLY A 26 10.52 -0.53 -2.96
C GLY A 26 9.62 -1.75 -3.12
N ASP A 27 8.31 -1.55 -3.12
CA ASP A 27 7.28 -2.55 -3.39
C ASP A 27 7.49 -3.17 -4.78
N ALA A 28 7.43 -2.37 -5.85
CA ALA A 28 7.57 -2.86 -7.22
C ALA A 28 8.93 -3.55 -7.48
N LEU A 29 9.99 -3.12 -6.79
CA LEU A 29 11.30 -3.79 -6.84
C LEU A 29 11.29 -5.13 -6.10
N GLY A 30 10.50 -5.26 -5.03
CA GLY A 30 10.40 -6.45 -4.19
C GLY A 30 9.50 -7.55 -4.77
N VAL A 31 8.44 -7.18 -5.50
CA VAL A 31 7.48 -8.11 -6.15
C VAL A 31 8.12 -9.35 -6.78
N PRO A 32 9.11 -9.25 -7.69
CA PRO A 32 9.71 -10.42 -8.33
C PRO A 32 10.47 -11.37 -7.39
N TYR A 33 10.82 -10.92 -6.17
CA TYR A 33 11.66 -11.65 -5.22
C TYR A 33 10.87 -12.27 -4.07
N GLU A 34 9.58 -11.94 -3.94
CA GLU A 34 8.74 -12.44 -2.86
C GLU A 34 8.61 -13.97 -2.92
N PHE A 35 8.86 -14.63 -1.77
CA PHE A 35 8.86 -16.10 -1.62
C PHE A 35 9.77 -16.87 -2.60
N VAL A 36 10.69 -16.19 -3.30
CA VAL A 36 11.64 -16.86 -4.17
C VAL A 36 12.71 -17.56 -3.31
N PRO A 37 12.94 -18.88 -3.50
CA PRO A 37 14.02 -19.57 -2.81
C PRO A 37 15.38 -18.97 -3.16
N GLU A 38 16.27 -18.85 -2.15
CA GLU A 38 17.59 -18.21 -2.28
C GLU A 38 18.40 -18.75 -3.47
N HIS A 39 18.37 -20.07 -3.70
CA HIS A 39 19.10 -20.71 -4.80
C HIS A 39 18.59 -20.33 -6.21
N ARG A 40 17.41 -19.70 -6.32
CA ARG A 40 16.86 -19.18 -7.59
C ARG A 40 17.10 -17.69 -7.78
N LEU A 41 17.45 -16.94 -6.73
CA LEU A 41 17.73 -15.50 -6.82
C LEU A 41 18.82 -15.14 -7.86
N PRO A 42 19.94 -15.89 -7.98
CA PRO A 42 20.95 -15.60 -8.99
C PRO A 42 20.50 -15.83 -10.45
N HIS A 43 19.31 -16.38 -10.65
CA HIS A 43 18.74 -16.73 -11.95
C HIS A 43 17.50 -15.89 -12.28
N LEU A 44 17.18 -14.90 -11.45
CA LEU A 44 16.12 -13.93 -11.70
C LEU A 44 16.66 -12.77 -12.54
N GLY A 45 16.00 -12.52 -13.67
CA GLY A 45 16.39 -11.44 -14.58
C GLY A 45 17.70 -11.71 -15.32
N ASP A 46 18.18 -10.68 -16.01
CA ASP A 46 19.41 -10.72 -16.82
C ASP A 46 20.59 -10.01 -16.13
N ALA A 47 20.38 -9.37 -14.97
CA ALA A 47 21.43 -8.68 -14.22
C ALA A 47 22.52 -9.65 -13.71
N THR A 48 23.67 -9.63 -14.38
CA THR A 48 24.86 -10.39 -13.98
C THR A 48 25.66 -9.76 -12.83
N ASP A 49 25.32 -8.52 -12.44
CA ASP A 49 26.03 -7.75 -11.41
C ASP A 49 25.36 -7.84 -10.01
N GLY A 50 24.28 -8.62 -9.89
CA GLY A 50 23.55 -8.82 -8.64
C GLY A 50 22.66 -7.65 -8.22
N ARG A 51 22.39 -6.70 -9.12
CA ARG A 51 21.42 -5.62 -8.87
C ARG A 51 20.00 -6.13 -9.00
N ALA A 52 19.13 -5.69 -8.08
CA ALA A 52 17.71 -5.96 -8.18
C ALA A 52 17.08 -5.15 -9.34
N GLU A 53 16.13 -5.76 -10.03
CA GLU A 53 15.40 -5.20 -11.17
C GLU A 53 13.89 -5.31 -10.93
N MET A 54 13.12 -4.36 -11.45
CA MET A 54 11.66 -4.38 -11.40
C MET A 54 11.10 -5.31 -12.50
N LEU A 55 11.23 -6.62 -12.30
CA LEU A 55 10.89 -7.63 -13.32
C LEU A 55 9.40 -7.94 -13.41
N GLY A 56 8.58 -7.55 -12.41
CA GLY A 56 7.19 -7.97 -12.31
C GLY A 56 7.03 -9.44 -11.89
N GLY A 57 5.96 -10.10 -12.31
CA GLY A 57 5.63 -11.47 -11.93
C GLY A 57 5.09 -11.57 -10.51
N GLY A 58 5.75 -12.33 -9.65
CA GLY A 58 5.30 -12.56 -8.27
C GLY A 58 3.99 -13.36 -8.18
N LEU A 59 3.27 -13.20 -7.07
CA LEU A 59 2.01 -13.90 -6.82
C LEU A 59 0.86 -13.44 -7.74
N GLY A 60 0.89 -12.19 -8.19
CA GLY A 60 -0.16 -11.55 -8.98
C GLY A 60 0.07 -11.46 -10.49
N ASP A 61 1.17 -12.02 -11.03
CA ASP A 61 1.58 -11.86 -12.43
C ASP A 61 1.68 -10.38 -12.87
N TYR A 62 2.26 -9.56 -11.99
CA TYR A 62 2.40 -8.11 -12.16
C TYR A 62 3.28 -7.74 -13.35
N ALA A 63 3.01 -6.60 -13.99
CA ALA A 63 3.89 -6.06 -15.01
C ALA A 63 5.23 -5.56 -14.42
N PRO A 64 6.31 -5.49 -15.21
CA PRO A 64 7.55 -4.84 -14.79
C PRO A 64 7.31 -3.42 -14.27
N GLY A 65 7.66 -3.16 -13.00
CA GLY A 65 7.47 -1.87 -12.33
C GLY A 65 6.07 -1.63 -11.76
N GLU A 66 5.17 -2.60 -11.86
CA GLU A 66 3.87 -2.55 -11.17
C GLU A 66 4.04 -2.89 -9.69
N TYR A 67 3.30 -2.17 -8.85
CA TYR A 67 3.31 -2.28 -7.39
C TYR A 67 2.19 -3.21 -6.88
N SER A 68 2.37 -3.86 -5.73
CA SER A 68 1.43 -4.82 -5.15
C SER A 68 0.36 -4.17 -4.25
N ASP A 69 -0.30 -5.01 -3.44
CA ASP A 69 -1.25 -4.63 -2.40
C ASP A 69 -0.67 -3.62 -1.39
N ASP A 70 0.63 -3.69 -1.07
CA ASP A 70 1.31 -2.73 -0.20
C ASP A 70 1.05 -1.28 -0.65
N THR A 71 1.32 -0.97 -1.92
CA THR A 71 1.10 0.37 -2.46
C THR A 71 -0.36 0.67 -2.73
N GLN A 72 -1.13 -0.32 -3.23
CA GLN A 72 -2.56 -0.13 -3.48
C GLN A 72 -3.31 0.29 -2.21
N MET A 73 -3.06 -0.39 -1.08
CA MET A 73 -3.66 -0.05 0.20
C MET A 73 -3.09 1.25 0.79
N ALA A 74 -1.79 1.52 0.64
CA ALA A 74 -1.20 2.78 1.12
C ALA A 74 -1.80 4.01 0.41
N VAL A 75 -2.09 3.92 -0.89
CA VAL A 75 -2.72 5.02 -1.66
C VAL A 75 -4.08 5.37 -1.08
N ILE A 76 -4.89 4.39 -0.67
CA ILE A 76 -6.20 4.63 -0.04
C ILE A 76 -6.04 5.47 1.23
N ILE A 77 -5.07 5.15 2.09
CA ILE A 77 -4.78 5.94 3.29
C ILE A 77 -4.33 7.36 2.93
N ALA A 78 -3.45 7.48 1.93
CA ALA A 78 -2.93 8.77 1.47
C ALA A 78 -4.04 9.68 0.90
N GLU A 79 -4.99 9.12 0.15
CA GLU A 79 -6.13 9.84 -0.39
C GLU A 79 -7.04 10.40 0.72
N VAL A 80 -7.33 9.60 1.76
CA VAL A 80 -8.05 10.09 2.95
C VAL A 80 -7.25 11.18 3.66
N SER A 81 -5.96 10.96 3.90
CA SER A 81 -5.09 11.93 4.58
C SER A 81 -4.99 13.27 3.83
N SER A 82 -4.94 13.24 2.50
CA SER A 82 -4.81 14.43 1.66
C SER A 82 -5.96 15.43 1.82
N ARG A 83 -7.11 14.98 2.33
CA ARG A 83 -8.29 15.82 2.61
C ARG A 83 -8.21 16.57 3.94
N GLY A 84 -7.13 16.37 4.71
CA GLY A 84 -6.90 17.05 5.98
C GLY A 84 -7.67 16.49 7.16
N LEU A 85 -8.18 15.26 7.04
CA LEU A 85 -8.85 14.57 8.14
C LEU A 85 -7.83 14.10 9.19
N ASP A 86 -8.24 14.15 10.46
CA ASP A 86 -7.52 13.45 11.53
C ASP A 86 -7.70 11.94 11.32
N LEU A 87 -6.61 11.26 10.96
CA LEU A 87 -6.60 9.82 10.68
C LEU A 87 -6.95 8.96 11.90
N THR A 88 -7.02 9.55 13.11
CA THR A 88 -7.49 8.86 14.31
C THR A 88 -8.99 9.01 14.56
N SER A 89 -9.67 9.86 13.78
CA SER A 89 -11.11 10.07 13.87
C SER A 89 -11.90 8.87 13.32
N ALA A 90 -13.10 8.65 13.86
CA ALA A 90 -13.99 7.59 13.38
C ALA A 90 -14.35 7.76 11.90
N GLU A 91 -14.54 9.01 11.45
CA GLU A 91 -14.82 9.33 10.05
C GLU A 91 -13.68 8.91 9.12
N ALA A 92 -12.43 9.32 9.41
CA ALA A 92 -11.29 8.95 8.58
C ALA A 92 -11.04 7.43 8.58
N LEU A 93 -11.20 6.78 9.74
CA LEU A 93 -11.04 5.33 9.85
C LEU A 93 -12.11 4.59 9.03
N ASP A 94 -13.37 5.03 9.08
CA ASP A 94 -14.45 4.44 8.28
C ASP A 94 -14.21 4.65 6.78
N GLU A 95 -13.72 5.81 6.35
CA GLU A 95 -13.39 6.04 4.94
C GLU A 95 -12.23 5.17 4.44
N ILE A 96 -11.19 4.96 5.26
CA ILE A 96 -10.09 4.04 4.95
C ILE A 96 -10.61 2.60 4.86
N ALA A 97 -11.42 2.20 5.84
CA ALA A 97 -12.04 0.88 5.88
C ALA A 97 -12.92 0.63 4.64
N ASP A 98 -13.74 1.60 4.26
CA ASP A 98 -14.58 1.54 3.07
C ASP A 98 -13.73 1.41 1.79
N GLY A 99 -12.62 2.15 1.70
CA GLY A 99 -11.65 2.02 0.62
C GLY A 99 -11.04 0.62 0.55
N PHE A 100 -10.62 0.04 1.67
CA PHE A 100 -10.10 -1.33 1.71
C PHE A 100 -11.14 -2.38 1.33
N ILE A 101 -12.38 -2.22 1.80
CA ILE A 101 -13.49 -3.11 1.43
C ILE A 101 -13.76 -3.03 -0.08
N ALA A 102 -13.78 -1.82 -0.65
CA ALA A 102 -13.99 -1.61 -2.08
C ALA A 102 -12.83 -2.21 -2.90
N TRP A 103 -11.59 -1.96 -2.49
CA TRP A 103 -10.39 -2.52 -3.11
C TRP A 103 -10.41 -4.05 -3.12
N ALA A 104 -10.67 -4.68 -1.97
CA ALA A 104 -10.75 -6.14 -1.88
C ALA A 104 -11.90 -6.72 -2.74
N ALA A 105 -13.00 -5.98 -2.90
CA ALA A 105 -14.11 -6.36 -3.76
C ALA A 105 -13.80 -6.24 -5.26
N ASP A 106 -12.86 -5.37 -5.65
CA ASP A 106 -12.40 -5.21 -7.04
C ASP A 106 -11.48 -6.37 -7.49
N GLY A 107 -11.03 -7.20 -6.55
CA GLY A 107 -10.25 -8.40 -6.83
C GLY A 107 -8.79 -8.08 -7.19
N PRO A 108 -8.00 -7.58 -6.23
CA PRO A 108 -6.59 -7.29 -6.46
C PRO A 108 -5.85 -8.58 -6.86
N ALA A 109 -4.78 -8.41 -7.66
CA ALA A 109 -3.99 -9.53 -8.14
C ALA A 109 -3.34 -10.33 -7.00
N ASP A 110 -3.02 -9.66 -5.89
CA ASP A 110 -2.62 -10.28 -4.63
C ASP A 110 -3.29 -9.60 -3.43
N ILE A 111 -3.50 -10.39 -2.37
CA ILE A 111 -3.97 -9.93 -1.07
C ILE A 111 -3.56 -10.95 0.00
N GLY A 112 -2.85 -10.47 1.03
CA GLY A 112 -2.46 -11.32 2.15
C GLY A 112 -3.65 -12.03 2.83
N ILE A 113 -3.47 -13.29 3.24
CA ILE A 113 -4.53 -14.14 3.82
C ILE A 113 -5.22 -13.46 5.01
N GLN A 114 -4.45 -12.79 5.88
CA GLN A 114 -5.01 -12.10 7.04
C GLN A 114 -5.86 -10.90 6.62
N THR A 115 -5.35 -10.06 5.71
CA THR A 115 -6.09 -8.93 5.12
C THR A 115 -7.39 -9.39 4.47
N ALA A 116 -7.32 -10.44 3.64
CA ALA A 116 -8.51 -11.04 3.02
C ALA A 116 -9.50 -11.57 4.06
N THR A 117 -9.03 -12.08 5.21
CA THR A 117 -9.88 -12.60 6.27
C THR A 117 -10.63 -11.48 6.99
N VAL A 118 -9.95 -10.41 7.41
CA VAL A 118 -10.58 -9.31 8.16
C VAL A 118 -11.51 -8.45 7.30
N LEU A 119 -11.28 -8.40 5.98
CA LEU A 119 -12.16 -7.70 5.05
C LEU A 119 -13.35 -8.55 4.59
N ARG A 120 -13.30 -9.87 4.78
CA ARG A 120 -14.31 -10.81 4.27
C ARG A 120 -15.67 -10.54 4.90
N GLY A 121 -16.65 -10.23 4.06
CA GLY A 121 -18.04 -10.04 4.49
C GLY A 121 -18.29 -8.74 5.25
N SER A 122 -17.29 -7.85 5.33
CA SER A 122 -17.47 -6.49 5.84
C SER A 122 -18.25 -5.65 4.83
N ALA A 123 -19.18 -4.83 5.31
CA ALA A 123 -19.92 -3.87 4.50
C ALA A 123 -19.39 -2.45 4.74
N PRO A 124 -19.33 -1.59 3.70
CA PRO A 124 -18.90 -0.20 3.85
C PRO A 124 -19.95 0.66 4.58
N GLY A 125 -19.56 1.87 4.97
CA GLY A 125 -20.38 2.86 5.65
C GLY A 125 -20.14 2.91 7.16
N PRO A 126 -20.84 3.82 7.89
CA PRO A 126 -20.51 4.14 9.28
C PRO A 126 -20.26 2.93 10.19
N GLY A 127 -19.15 2.98 10.93
CA GLY A 127 -18.64 1.90 11.77
C GLY A 127 -17.95 0.75 11.02
N SER A 128 -17.60 0.91 9.74
CA SER A 128 -16.87 -0.10 8.97
C SER A 128 -15.51 -0.42 9.57
N ALA A 129 -14.81 0.59 10.10
CA ALA A 129 -13.54 0.38 10.78
C ALA A 129 -13.67 -0.51 12.01
N GLU A 130 -14.74 -0.32 12.80
CA GLU A 130 -15.00 -1.13 14.00
C GLU A 130 -15.41 -2.56 13.65
N ARG A 131 -16.14 -2.75 12.54
CA ARG A 131 -16.48 -4.08 12.01
C ARG A 131 -15.22 -4.86 11.61
N ILE A 132 -14.31 -4.23 10.85
CA ILE A 132 -13.04 -4.85 10.46
C ILE A 132 -12.18 -5.16 11.69
N ARG A 133 -12.12 -4.26 12.68
CA ARG A 133 -11.36 -4.45 13.92
C ARG A 133 -11.84 -5.66 14.74
N SER A 134 -13.13 -5.95 14.67
CA SER A 134 -13.77 -7.01 15.46
C SER A 134 -13.86 -8.36 14.73
N ALA A 135 -13.32 -8.45 13.51
CA ALA A 135 -13.39 -9.63 12.65
C ALA A 135 -12.41 -10.76 13.03
#